data_AF-A0A3A5QJ82-F1
#
_entry.id   AF-A0A3A5QJ82-F1
#
_cell.length_a   1.000
_cell.length_b   1.000
_cell.length_c   1.000
_cell.angle_alpha   90.00
_cell.angle_beta   90.00
_cell.angle_gamma   90.00
#
_symmetry.space_group_name_H-M   'P 1'
#
loop_
_entity.id
_entity.type
_entity.pdbx_description
1 polymer ?
#
loop_
_entity_poly.entity_id
_entity_poly.type
_entity_poly.pdbx_seq_one_letter_code
_entity_poly.pdbx_strand_id
1 'polypeptide(L)'
;MLYYRRKILLALIEAFGGHLTAKQLQKYLFLFTRKQEEKAFDFIPYYYGCFSFQANQDIMTLAKLGYLSIIKSENGRRIQICQPNNYLMMLD
;
A
#
# COMPACT_ATOMS: atom_id res chain seq x y z
N MET A 1 -14.70 -8.39 5.85
CA MET A 1 -14.84 -6.99 5.36
C MET A 1 -13.47 -6.32 5.36
N LEU A 2 -13.09 -5.59 4.31
CA LEU A 2 -11.80 -4.89 4.25
C LEU A 2 -11.88 -3.54 4.99
N TYR A 3 -10.89 -3.24 5.83
CA TYR A 3 -10.77 -1.90 6.44
C TYR A 3 -10.42 -0.85 5.39
N TYR A 4 -10.87 0.38 5.61
CA TYR A 4 -10.68 1.50 4.67
C TYR A 4 -9.22 1.72 4.27
N ARG A 5 -8.27 1.68 5.22
CA ARG A 5 -6.82 1.76 4.95
C ARG A 5 -6.33 0.68 3.98
N ARG A 6 -6.87 -0.54 4.08
CA ARG A 6 -6.51 -1.64 3.19
C ARG A 6 -7.07 -1.43 1.79
N LYS A 7 -8.27 -0.85 1.67
CA LYS A 7 -8.83 -0.43 0.38
C LYS A 7 -7.92 0.62 -0.29
N ILE A 8 -7.45 1.62 0.46
CA ILE A 8 -6.50 2.63 -0.04
C ILE A 8 -5.24 1.97 -0.61
N LEU A 9 -4.63 1.03 0.12
CA LEU A 9 -3.43 0.33 -0.37
C LEU A 9 -3.66 -0.41 -1.69
N LEU A 10 -4.78 -1.13 -1.80
CA LEU A 10 -5.13 -1.88 -3.00
C LEU A 10 -5.43 -0.95 -4.18
N ALA A 11 -6.25 0.08 -3.97
CA ALA A 11 -6.58 1.08 -4.98
C ALA A 11 -5.34 1.85 -5.46
N LEU A 12 -4.42 2.18 -4.55
CA LEU A 12 -3.17 2.84 -4.92
C LEU A 12 -2.30 1.93 -5.79
N ILE A 13 -2.16 0.65 -5.45
CA ILE A 13 -1.37 -0.29 -6.28
C ILE A 13 -2.07 -0.52 -7.64
N GLU A 14 -3.39 -0.62 -7.66
CA GLU A 14 -4.21 -0.75 -8.87
C GLU A 14 -4.00 0.42 -9.82
N ALA A 15 -4.03 1.66 -9.31
CA ALA A 15 -3.80 2.87 -10.10
C ALA A 15 -2.44 2.92 -10.82
N PHE A 16 -1.46 2.13 -10.35
CA PHE A 16 -0.14 1.99 -10.97
C PHE A 16 0.04 0.66 -11.74
N GLY A 17 -1.05 0.07 -12.25
CA GLY A 17 -1.00 -1.14 -13.06
C GLY A 17 -0.91 -2.43 -12.24
N GLY A 18 -1.40 -2.40 -11.00
CA GLY A 18 -1.52 -3.58 -10.14
C GLY A 18 -0.23 -4.04 -9.47
N HIS A 19 0.86 -3.27 -9.59
CA HIS A 19 2.12 -3.59 -8.94
C HIS A 19 3.01 -2.37 -8.70
N LEU A 20 3.76 -2.39 -7.60
CA LEU A 20 4.73 -1.36 -7.26
C LEU A 20 5.93 -1.99 -6.55
N THR A 21 7.09 -1.34 -6.60
CA THR A 21 8.13 -1.65 -5.60
C THR A 21 7.66 -1.19 -4.21
N ALA A 22 8.11 -1.86 -3.15
CA ALA A 22 7.79 -1.45 -1.77
C ALA A 22 8.21 -0.01 -1.48
N LYS A 23 9.34 0.43 -2.08
CA LYS A 23 9.83 1.81 -1.98
C LYS A 23 8.89 2.81 -2.68
N GLN A 24 8.40 2.49 -3.88
CA GLN A 24 7.42 3.34 -4.57
C GLN A 24 6.12 3.42 -3.78
N LEU A 25 5.58 2.28 -3.34
CA LEU A 25 4.35 2.25 -2.55
C LEU A 25 4.45 3.12 -1.30
N GLN A 26 5.54 3.01 -0.54
CA GLN A 26 5.78 3.82 0.66
C GLN A 26 5.80 5.33 0.35
N LYS A 27 6.48 5.74 -0.72
CA LYS A 27 6.57 7.16 -1.11
C LYS A 27 5.23 7.69 -1.63
N TYR A 28 4.54 6.95 -2.48
CA TYR A 28 3.24 7.36 -3.01
C TYR A 28 2.17 7.39 -1.92
N LEU A 29 2.15 6.41 -1.03
CA LEU A 29 1.23 6.41 0.10
C LEU A 29 1.49 7.59 1.04
N PHE A 30 2.75 7.94 1.28
CA PHE A 30 3.09 9.14 2.04
C PHE A 30 2.53 10.41 1.39
N LEU A 31 2.77 10.61 0.09
CA LEU A 31 2.26 11.77 -0.64
C LEU A 31 0.72 11.82 -0.66
N PHE A 32 0.08 10.68 -0.92
CA PHE A 32 -1.37 10.53 -0.88
C PHE A 32 -1.92 10.94 0.50
N THR A 33 -1.35 10.38 1.57
CA THR A 33 -1.76 10.67 2.95
C THR A 33 -1.61 12.15 3.29
N ARG A 34 -0.57 12.83 2.77
CA ARG A 34 -0.35 14.27 2.96
C ARG A 34 -1.37 15.16 2.23
N LYS A 35 -2.11 14.63 1.27
CA LYS A 35 -3.14 15.34 0.50
C LYS A 35 -4.55 15.14 1.07
N GLN A 36 -4.73 14.24 2.03
CA GLN A 36 -6.01 14.02 2.71
C GLN A 36 -6.21 15.05 3.84
N GLU A 37 -7.46 15.48 4.05
CA GLU A 37 -7.84 16.27 5.23
C GLU A 37 -7.66 15.44 6.51
N GLU A 38 -8.28 14.26 6.54
CA GLU A 38 -8.05 13.25 7.56
C GLU A 38 -7.04 12.22 7.06
N LYS A 39 -5.88 12.17 7.72
CA LYS A 39 -4.78 11.28 7.32
C LYS A 39 -5.14 9.83 7.60
N ALA A 40 -5.18 9.01 6.57
CA ALA A 40 -5.44 7.58 6.72
C ALA A 40 -4.29 6.81 7.39
N PHE A 41 -3.07 7.34 7.32
CA PHE A 41 -1.87 6.71 7.86
C PHE A 41 -0.97 7.70 8.60
N ASP A 42 -0.30 7.22 9.65
CA ASP A 42 0.77 7.97 10.30
C ASP A 42 2.12 7.59 9.71
N PHE A 43 2.96 8.61 9.46
CA PHE A 43 4.32 8.44 8.97
C PHE A 43 5.31 9.13 9.91
N ILE A 44 6.41 8.43 10.20
CA ILE A 44 7.53 8.95 10.98
C ILE A 44 8.83 8.92 10.16
N PRO A 45 9.83 9.76 10.48
CA PRO A 45 11.19 9.57 9.97
C PRO A 45 11.79 8.25 10.48
N TYR A 46 12.37 7.45 9.59
CA TYR A 46 12.92 6.14 9.93
C TYR A 46 13.97 5.68 8.91
N TYR A 47 15.21 5.41 9.38
CA TYR A 47 16.41 4.97 8.64
C TYR A 47 16.66 5.62 7.26
N TYR A 48 15.78 5.38 6.29
CA TYR A 48 15.88 5.75 4.88
C TYR A 48 14.72 6.63 4.38
N GLY A 49 13.89 7.19 5.26
CA GLY A 49 12.83 8.13 4.91
C GLY A 49 11.55 8.00 5.74
N CYS A 50 10.40 8.29 5.13
CA CYS A 50 9.11 8.25 5.79
C CYS A 50 8.58 6.81 5.92
N PHE A 51 8.37 6.31 7.14
CA PHE A 51 7.85 4.95 7.39
C PHE A 51 6.52 4.98 8.13
N SER A 52 5.61 4.08 7.76
CA SER A 52 4.33 3.88 8.44
C SER A 52 4.22 2.44 8.93
N PHE A 53 4.19 2.26 10.25
CA PHE A 53 3.97 0.94 10.86
C PHE A 53 2.58 0.38 10.54
N GLN A 54 1.56 1.25 10.51
CA GLN A 54 0.19 0.91 10.14
C GLN A 54 0.13 0.36 8.71
N ALA A 55 0.72 1.07 7.75
CA ALA A 55 0.76 0.61 6.36
C ALA A 55 1.50 -0.73 6.23
N ASN A 56 2.62 -0.90 6.92
CA ASN A 56 3.36 -2.16 6.89
C ASN A 56 2.53 -3.33 7.45
N GLN A 57 1.83 -3.14 8.57
CA GLN A 57 0.93 -4.16 9.12
C GLN A 57 -0.22 -4.49 8.18
N ASP A 58 -0.83 -3.48 7.56
CA ASP A 58 -1.94 -3.67 6.62
C ASP A 58 -1.47 -4.38 5.33
N ILE A 59 -0.29 -4.08 4.80
CA ILE A 59 0.33 -4.80 3.66
C ILE A 59 0.55 -6.27 4.02
N MET A 60 1.14 -6.56 5.19
CA MET A 60 1.38 -7.95 5.62
C MET A 60 0.06 -8.71 5.82
N THR A 61 -0.97 -8.04 6.33
CA THR A 61 -2.31 -8.64 6.47
C THR A 61 -2.92 -8.93 5.11
N LEU A 62 -2.86 -7.99 4.16
CA LEU A 62 -3.34 -8.18 2.79
C LEU A 62 -2.62 -9.33 2.07
N ALA A 63 -1.31 -9.48 2.31
CA ALA A 63 -0.55 -10.61 1.79
C ALA A 63 -1.01 -11.94 2.39
N LYS A 64 -1.22 -12.00 3.72
CA LYS A 64 -1.74 -13.19 4.40
C LYS A 64 -3.16 -13.56 3.92
N LEU A 65 -3.97 -12.57 3.59
CA LEU A 65 -5.32 -12.76 3.05
C LEU A 65 -5.35 -13.08 1.54
N GLY A 66 -4.20 -13.14 0.88
CA GLY A 66 -4.08 -13.49 -0.54
C GLY A 66 -4.42 -12.37 -1.53
N TYR A 67 -4.57 -11.13 -1.06
CA TYR A 67 -4.80 -9.98 -1.94
C TYR A 67 -3.51 -9.49 -2.60
N LEU A 68 -2.39 -9.62 -1.90
CA LEU A 68 -1.08 -9.16 -2.36
C LEU A 68 -0.04 -10.30 -2.33
N SER A 69 0.93 -10.22 -3.22
CA SER A 69 2.19 -10.97 -3.15
C SER A 69 3.36 -10.03 -2.91
N ILE A 70 4.34 -10.47 -2.12
CA ILE A 70 5.58 -9.74 -1.86
C ILE A 70 6.74 -10.55 -2.44
N ILE A 71 7.24 -10.10 -3.59
CA ILE A 71 8.28 -10.79 -4.36
C ILE A 71 9.62 -10.10 -4.08
N LYS A 72 10.64 -10.86 -3.68
CA LYS A 72 12.01 -10.35 -3.54
C LYS A 72 12.72 -10.38 -4.89
N SER A 73 13.43 -9.30 -5.19
CA SER A 73 14.29 -9.15 -6.37
C SER A 73 15.60 -8.48 -5.97
N GLU A 74 16.60 -8.49 -6.84
CA GLU A 74 17.89 -7.82 -6.62
C GLU A 74 17.72 -6.32 -6.31
N ASN A 75 16.73 -5.67 -6.93
CA ASN A 75 16.41 -4.25 -6.75
C ASN A 75 15.46 -3.95 -5.56
N GLY A 76 15.21 -4.95 -4.70
CA GLY A 76 14.36 -4.84 -3.52
C GLY A 76 13.06 -5.64 -3.62
N ARG A 77 12.05 -5.23 -2.86
CA ARG A 77 10.75 -5.93 -2.77
C ARG A 77 9.75 -5.34 -3.76
N ARG A 78 9.06 -6.18 -4.53
CA ARG A 78 7.88 -5.84 -5.34
C ARG A 78 6.62 -6.32 -4.63
N ILE A 79 5.58 -5.51 -4.69
CA ILE A 79 4.25 -5.78 -4.14
C ILE A 79 3.29 -5.80 -5.33
N GLN A 80 2.53 -6.88 -5.47
CA GLN A 80 1.64 -7.09 -6.62
C GLN A 80 0.27 -7.59 -6.16
N ILE A 81 -0.78 -7.07 -6.78
CA ILE A 81 -2.15 -7.55 -6.59
C ILE A 81 -2.30 -8.95 -7.18
N CYS A 82 -2.85 -9.87 -6.40
CA CYS A 82 -3.12 -11.25 -6.82
C CYS A 82 -4.60 -11.49 -7.12
N GLN A 83 -5.49 -10.68 -6.55
CA GLN A 83 -6.93 -10.78 -6.78
C GLN A 83 -7.37 -9.60 -7.65
N PRO A 84 -7.70 -9.81 -8.92
CA PRO A 84 -8.26 -8.74 -9.74
C PRO A 84 -9.62 -8.32 -9.17
N ASN A 85 -9.81 -7.02 -9.01
CA ASN A 85 -11.06 -6.40 -8.59
C ASN A 85 -11.07 -4.96 -9.12
N ASN A 86 -12.06 -4.16 -8.73
CA ASN A 86 -12.07 -2.71 -8.94
C ASN A 86 -11.94 -2.01 -7.57
N TYR A 87 -10.72 -1.92 -7.07
CA TYR A 87 -10.43 -1.41 -5.73
C TYR A 87 -10.63 0.09 -5.61
N LEU A 88 -10.36 0.85 -6.69
CA LEU A 88 -10.65 2.27 -6.78
C LEU A 88 -12.13 2.55 -6.53
N MET A 89 -13.04 1.73 -7.06
CA MET A 89 -14.48 1.88 -6.81
C MET A 89 -14.95 1.41 -5.43
N MET A 90 -14.04 0.89 -4.58
CA MET A 90 -14.35 0.61 -3.18
C MET A 90 -14.03 1.77 -2.24
N LEU A 91 -13.39 2.82 -2.75
CA LEU A 91 -13.15 4.07 -2.03
C LEU A 91 -14.43 4.91 -2.08
N ASP A 92 -15.35 4.61 -1.17
CA ASP A 92 -16.55 5.42 -0.91
C ASP A 92 -16.19 6.76 -0.26
#